data_AF-A0A231PDL7-F1
#
_entry.id   AF-A0A231PDL7-F1
#
_cell.length_a   1.000
_cell.length_b   1.000
_cell.length_c   1.000
_cell.angle_alpha   90.00
_cell.angle_beta   90.00
_cell.angle_gamma   90.00
#
_symmetry.space_group_name_H-M   'P 1'
#
loop_
_entity.id
_entity.type
_entity.pdbx_description
1 polymer ?
#
loop_
_entity_poly.entity_id
_entity_poly.type
_entity_poly.pdbx_seq_one_letter_code
_entity_poly.pdbx_strand_id
1 'polypeptide(L)' 'MFELPSVETVYQWRRKRTGPRGFRVGRHLRFDPNDIRAWVDSQLEEAA' A
#
# COMPACT_ATOMS: atom_id res chain seq x y z
N MET A 1 -13.67 -10.18 0.57
CA MET A 1 -13.45 -9.35 -0.62
C MET A 1 -12.79 -8.06 -0.14
N PHE A 2 -11.47 -8.07 0.06
CA PHE A 2 -10.72 -6.86 0.39
C PHE A 2 -10.45 -6.17 -0.94
N GLU A 3 -11.38 -5.32 -1.36
CA GLU A 3 -11.14 -4.39 -2.47
C GLU A 3 -10.01 -3.47 -2.02
N LEU A 4 -8.83 -3.64 -2.65
CA LEU A 4 -7.75 -2.69 -2.51
C LEU A 4 -8.32 -1.29 -2.81
N PRO A 5 -7.92 -0.23 -2.07
CA PRO A 5 -8.19 1.13 -2.54
C PRO A 5 -7.66 1.19 -3.97
N SER A 6 -8.53 1.51 -4.93
CA SER A 6 -8.35 1.46 -6.40
C SER A 6 -6.91 1.23 -6.89
N VAL A 7 -6.69 0.39 -7.91
CA VAL A 7 -5.37 0.14 -8.54
C VAL A 7 -4.54 1.42 -8.72
N GLU A 8 -5.20 2.55 -8.98
CA GLU A 8 -4.65 3.90 -9.01
C GLU A 8 -3.85 4.32 -7.76
N THR A 9 -4.32 3.99 -6.56
CA THR A 9 -3.63 4.23 -5.28
C THR A 9 -2.32 3.45 -5.20
N VAL A 10 -2.34 2.18 -5.63
CA VAL A 10 -1.12 1.36 -5.72
C VAL A 10 -0.14 1.94 -6.75
N TYR A 11 -0.66 2.45 -7.88
CA TYR A 11 0.17 3.18 -8.85
C TYR A 11 0.76 4.46 -8.26
N GLN A 12 0.01 5.21 -7.45
CA GLN A 12 0.52 6.40 -6.76
C GLN A 12 1.64 6.04 -5.78
N TRP A 13 1.50 4.96 -5.01
CA TRP A 13 2.57 4.49 -4.12
C TRP A 13 3.84 4.15 -4.90
N ARG A 14 3.69 3.46 -6.03
CA ARG A 14 4.82 3.13 -6.90
C ARG A 14 5.48 4.35 -7.52
N ARG A 15 4.68 5.34 -7.94
CA ARG A 15 5.17 6.60 -8.54
C ARG A 15 5.90 7.47 -7.53
N LYS A 16 5.35 7.60 -6.32
CA LYS A 16 5.91 8.41 -5.24
C LYS A 16 7.01 7.68 -4.46
N ARG A 17 7.24 6.39 -4.71
CA ARG A 17 8.11 5.49 -3.93
C ARG A 17 7.77 5.48 -2.42
N THR A 18 6.51 5.79 -2.10
CA THR A 18 5.97 5.84 -0.74
C THR A 18 4.87 4.81 -0.65
N GLY A 19 5.02 3.79 0.19
CA GLY A 19 3.99 2.77 0.35
C GLY A 19 4.38 1.65 1.31
N PRO A 20 3.42 0.77 1.63
CA PRO A 20 3.64 -0.36 2.51
C PRO A 20 4.55 -1.40 1.86
N ARG A 21 5.10 -2.30 2.68
CA ARG A 21 5.99 -3.37 2.21
C ARG A 21 5.23 -4.29 1.24
N GLY A 22 5.44 -4.08 -0.05
CA GLY A 22 4.92 -4.93 -1.10
C GLY A 22 5.84 -6.12 -1.36
N PHE A 23 5.26 -7.30 -1.52
CA PHE A 23 5.99 -8.50 -1.90
C PHE A 23 5.61 -8.94 -3.32
N ARG A 24 6.61 -9.35 -4.10
CA ARG A 24 6.40 -9.77 -5.47
C ARG A 24 6.00 -11.24 -5.49
N VAL A 25 4.79 -11.52 -5.97
CA VAL A 25 4.29 -12.88 -6.22
C VAL A 25 4.21 -13.08 -7.73
N GLY A 26 5.27 -13.64 -8.30
CA GLY A 26 5.40 -13.83 -9.74
C GLY A 26 5.38 -12.50 -10.51
N ARG A 27 4.35 -12.30 -11.34
CA ARG A 27 4.12 -11.05 -12.10
C ARG A 27 3.36 -10.00 -11.29
N HIS A 28 2.70 -10.37 -10.20
CA HIS A 28 1.85 -9.47 -9.44
C HIS A 28 2.55 -8.97 -8.18
N LEU A 29 2.44 -7.67 -7.91
CA LEU A 29 2.78 -7.11 -6.62
C LEU A 29 1.59 -7.33 -5.69
N ARG A 30 1.82 -8.02 -4.58
CA ARG A 30 0.84 -8.21 -3.52
C ARG A 30 1.27 -7.37 -2.32
N PHE A 31 0.29 -6.94 -1.57
CA PHE A 31 0.49 -6.25 -0.31
C PHE A 31 -0.30 -7.01 0.74
N ASP A 32 0.29 -7.16 1.92
CA ASP A 32 -0.44 -7.67 3.04
C ASP A 32 -1.40 -6.58 3.55
N PRO A 33 -2.69 -6.88 3.78
CA PRO A 33 -3.65 -5.88 4.26
C PRO A 33 -3.30 -5.33 5.64
N ASN A 34 -2.61 -6.09 6.49
CA ASN A 34 -2.14 -5.62 7.80
C ASN A 34 -0.99 -4.62 7.64
N ASP A 35 -0.04 -4.88 6.73
CA ASP A 35 1.02 -3.92 6.38
C ASP A 35 0.45 -2.63 5.77
N ILE A 36 -0.57 -2.71 4.91
CA ILE A 36 -1.26 -1.52 4.39
C ILE A 36 -1.86 -0.72 5.54
N ARG A 37 -2.56 -1.37 6.47
CA ARG A 37 -3.21 -0.70 7.59
C ARG A 37 -2.21 0.00 8.49
N ALA A 38 -1.12 -0.69 8.86
CA ALA A 38 -0.06 -0.12 9.69
C ALA A 38 0.63 1.07 9.00
N TRP A 39 0.85 1.00 7.69
CA TRP A 39 1.43 2.10 6.93
C TRP A 39 0.49 3.32 6.86
N VAL A 40 -0.81 3.11 6.60
CA VAL A 40 -1.79 4.20 6.58
C VAL A 40 -1.89 4.86 7.95
N ASP A 41 -1.91 4.07 9.02
CA ASP A 41 -1.91 4.55 10.39
C ASP A 41 -0.67 5.43 10.68
N SER A 42 0.53 4.95 10.32
CA SER A 42 1.76 5.74 10.44
C SER A 42 1.74 7.04 9.63
N GLN A 43 1.13 7.04 8.44
CA GLN A 43 1.00 8.25 7.62
C GLN A 43 -0.03 9.25 8.19
N LEU A 44 -1.09 8.77 8.84
CA LEU A 44 -2.07 9.62 9.50
C LEU A 44 -1.46 10.28 10.74
N GLU A 45 -0.62 9.56 11.48
CA GLU A 45 0.13 10.10 12.62
C GLU A 45 1.18 11.14 12.20
N GLU A 46 1.87 10.94 11.07
CA GLU A 46 2.82 11.93 10.53
C GLU A 46 2.13 13.20 10.01
N ALA A 47 0.88 13.08 9.54
CA ALA A 47 0.13 14.19 8.97
C ALA A 47 -0.67 15.01 10.00
N ALA A 48 -0.67 14.61 11.27
CA ALA A 48 -1.35 15.27 12.39
C ALA A 48 -0.40 16.20 13.17
#